data_AF-A0A1W9ZAA1-F1
#
_entry.id   AF-A0A1W9ZAA1-F1
#
_cell.length_a   1.000
_cell.length_b   1.000
_cell.length_c   1.000
_cell.angle_alpha   90.00
_cell.angle_beta   90.00
_cell.angle_gamma   90.00
#
_symmetry.space_group_name_H-M   'P 1'
#
loop_
_entity.id
_entity.type
_entity.pdbx_description
1 polymer ?
#
loop_
_entity_poly.entity_id
_entity_poly.type
_entity_poly.pdbx_seq_one_letter_code
_entity_poly.pdbx_strand_id
1 'polypeptide(L)'
;MSFVNVVPELVMAAAADLARIESALAAANSAAAGPTAGLLAAGADEVSAAVAALFSAHAQAYQTLSTQAAAFHRKLVNALDTGAASYAHAEVINVQQSLLTAISAPTEALMGRPLIGNGTPGAPGTGADGGPGGILYGNGGGGGSGGPLHPGGGNGGAAGLFGNGGAGGAGYSVTAGTAGAGGSGGAGGLLAGRGGAGGLGGNSSTGLAGAGGIGGNAPGLFGDGGAGGIGGLGQSAGLGAAGGDGGHGALLLGDGGAGGPGGVNAGAGGIGGTGGHGGHGALLMGTGGAGGAAGGSAGAPAHGGVGGIGGAAGVFGDGGDGGAGASGLLSGGAGGAGGTGGMLAGNGGAGGHA
;
A
#
# COMPACT_ATOMS: atom_id res chain seq x y z
N MET A 1 1.00 29.76 11.49
CA MET A 1 2.23 29.10 11.01
C MET A 1 2.97 30.10 10.13
N SER A 2 4.16 30.55 10.54
CA SER A 2 4.98 31.45 9.72
C SER A 2 5.60 30.63 8.57
N PHE A 3 5.34 31.02 7.33
CA PHE A 3 6.00 30.41 6.17
C PHE A 3 7.42 30.98 6.09
N VAL A 4 8.42 30.11 6.22
CA VAL A 4 9.82 30.46 5.90
C VAL A 4 9.91 30.49 4.38
N ASN A 5 9.99 31.69 3.81
CA ASN A 5 10.15 31.91 2.37
C ASN A 5 11.65 31.94 2.05
N VAL A 6 12.23 30.81 1.64
CA VAL A 6 13.60 30.76 1.12
C VAL A 6 13.49 30.91 -0.38
N VAL A 7 14.10 31.94 -0.97
CA VAL A 7 14.20 32.10 -2.42
C VAL A 7 15.40 31.26 -2.90
N PRO A 8 15.21 30.09 -3.55
CA PRO A 8 16.31 29.19 -3.90
C PRO A 8 17.36 29.86 -4.78
N GLU A 9 16.95 30.80 -5.63
CA GLU A 9 17.82 31.58 -6.51
C GLU A 9 18.83 32.44 -5.72
N LEU A 10 18.43 32.96 -4.55
CA LEU A 10 19.31 33.77 -3.70
C LEU A 10 20.39 32.90 -3.01
N VAL A 11 20.04 31.65 -2.66
CA VAL A 11 20.97 30.70 -2.04
C VAL A 11 21.99 30.19 -3.05
N MET A 12 21.56 29.92 -4.29
CA MET A 12 22.46 29.55 -5.40
C MET A 12 23.43 30.70 -5.75
N ALA A 13 22.95 31.94 -5.77
CA ALA A 13 23.81 33.10 -5.98
C ALA A 13 24.87 33.23 -4.87
N ALA A 14 24.48 33.05 -3.60
CA ALA A 14 25.41 33.08 -2.48
C ALA A 14 26.44 31.93 -2.53
N ALA A 15 26.05 30.72 -2.96
CA ALA A 15 26.98 29.61 -3.15
C ALA A 15 28.02 29.90 -4.25
N ALA A 16 27.59 30.51 -5.36
CA ALA A 16 28.49 30.94 -6.43
C ALA A 16 29.48 32.03 -5.98
N ASP A 17 29.03 32.99 -5.17
CA ASP A 17 29.91 34.01 -4.60
C ASP A 17 30.92 33.42 -3.61
N LEU A 18 30.50 32.46 -2.78
CA LEU A 18 31.40 31.72 -1.88
C LEU A 18 32.45 30.91 -2.64
N ALA A 19 32.08 30.28 -3.76
CA ALA A 19 33.04 29.59 -4.62
C ALA A 19 34.08 30.56 -5.23
N ARG A 20 33.63 31.77 -5.62
CA ARG A 20 34.54 32.82 -6.13
C ARG A 20 35.52 33.30 -5.07
N ILE A 21 35.07 33.45 -3.82
CA ILE A 21 35.92 33.81 -2.68
C ILE A 21 36.98 32.72 -2.43
N GLU A 22 36.62 31.44 -2.48
CA GLU A 22 37.58 30.34 -2.31
C GLU A 22 38.63 30.32 -3.41
N SER A 23 38.23 30.54 -4.66
CA SER A 23 39.17 30.65 -5.78
C SER A 23 40.17 31.80 -5.59
N ALA A 24 39.72 32.96 -5.10
CA ALA A 24 40.59 34.10 -4.83
C ALA A 24 41.56 33.82 -3.66
N LEU A 25 41.06 33.17 -2.60
CA LEU A 25 41.86 32.80 -1.44
C LEU A 25 42.92 31.74 -1.78
N ALA A 26 42.56 30.73 -2.59
CA ALA A 26 43.49 29.72 -3.07
C ALA A 26 44.61 30.34 -3.93
N ALA A 27 44.28 31.27 -4.82
CA ALA A 27 45.26 32.01 -5.61
C ALA A 27 46.22 32.82 -4.73
N ALA A 28 45.70 33.52 -3.72
CA ALA A 28 46.50 34.28 -2.76
C ALA A 28 47.43 33.38 -1.94
N ASN A 29 46.93 32.24 -1.44
CA ASN A 29 47.72 31.27 -0.67
C ASN A 29 48.83 30.63 -1.51
N SER A 30 48.55 30.34 -2.79
CA SER A 30 49.55 29.83 -3.72
C SER A 30 50.63 30.87 -4.02
N ALA A 31 50.26 32.13 -4.22
CA ALA A 31 51.21 33.22 -4.48
C ALA A 31 52.13 33.48 -3.28
N ALA A 32 51.59 33.35 -2.06
CA ALA A 32 52.34 33.54 -0.82
C ALA A 32 53.26 32.36 -0.45
N ALA A 33 53.08 31.17 -1.05
CA ALA A 33 53.80 29.96 -0.65
C ALA A 33 55.33 30.07 -0.83
N GLY A 34 55.78 30.54 -2.00
CA GLY A 34 57.20 30.73 -2.30
C GLY A 34 57.92 31.72 -1.38
N PRO A 35 57.45 32.99 -1.29
CA PRO A 35 58.15 34.01 -0.49
C PRO A 35 58.13 33.75 1.02
N THR A 36 57.15 32.98 1.54
CA THR A 36 57.07 32.68 2.98
C THR A 36 57.87 31.43 3.40
N ALA A 37 58.02 30.46 2.50
CA ALA A 37 58.80 29.24 2.76
C ALA A 37 60.28 29.35 2.34
N GLY A 38 60.63 30.33 1.50
CA GLY A 38 61.99 30.55 0.97
C GLY A 38 62.80 31.60 1.73
N LEU A 39 62.49 31.86 3.01
CA LEU A 39 63.17 32.90 3.78
C LEU A 39 64.63 32.51 4.04
N LEU A 40 65.57 33.33 3.59
CA LEU A 40 67.00 33.11 3.81
C LEU A 40 67.42 33.66 5.19
N ALA A 41 68.41 33.02 5.81
CA ALA A 41 69.02 33.52 7.04
C ALA A 41 69.70 34.87 6.78
N ALA A 42 69.48 35.85 7.67
CA ALA A 42 70.02 37.20 7.53
C ALA A 42 71.55 37.27 7.76
N GLY A 43 72.09 36.29 8.49
CA GLY A 43 73.52 36.12 8.78
C GLY A 43 73.89 34.64 8.82
N ALA A 44 75.21 34.36 8.91
CA ALA A 44 75.75 33.00 8.96
C ALA A 44 75.68 32.36 10.36
N ASP A 45 75.07 33.03 11.33
CA ASP A 45 74.93 32.58 12.71
C ASP A 45 73.74 31.64 12.90
N GLU A 46 73.83 30.83 13.94
CA GLU A 46 72.84 29.81 14.28
C GLU A 46 71.47 30.42 14.67
N VAL A 47 71.44 31.67 15.17
CA VAL A 47 70.18 32.35 15.52
C VAL A 47 69.44 32.78 14.25
N SER A 48 70.12 33.37 13.27
CA SER A 48 69.57 33.70 11.96
C SER A 48 69.07 32.46 11.21
N ALA A 49 69.82 31.34 11.29
CA ALA A 49 69.39 30.07 10.71
C ALA A 49 68.14 29.50 11.41
N ALA A 50 68.09 29.55 12.74
CA ALA A 50 66.93 29.09 13.52
C ALA A 50 65.66 29.92 13.26
N VAL A 51 65.80 31.25 13.11
CA VAL A 51 64.68 32.15 12.78
C VAL A 51 64.14 31.85 11.38
N ALA A 52 65.00 31.69 10.37
CA ALA A 52 64.58 31.32 9.01
C ALA A 52 63.87 29.94 8.98
N ALA A 53 64.37 28.96 9.75
CA ALA A 53 63.75 27.66 9.89
C ALA A 53 62.35 27.73 10.57
N LEU A 54 62.19 28.57 11.59
CA LEU A 54 60.89 28.79 12.26
C LEU A 54 59.85 29.37 11.30
N PHE A 55 60.21 30.40 10.52
CA PHE A 55 59.31 30.98 9.52
C PHE A 55 58.95 29.98 8.41
N SER A 56 59.91 29.17 7.97
CA SER A 56 59.67 28.12 6.98
C SER A 56 58.72 27.03 7.50
N ALA A 57 58.91 26.58 8.74
CA ALA A 57 58.02 25.63 9.40
C ALA A 57 56.61 26.21 9.60
N HIS A 58 56.50 27.49 9.97
CA HIS A 58 55.21 28.18 10.09
C HIS A 58 54.50 28.30 8.74
N ALA A 59 55.22 28.63 7.67
CA ALA A 59 54.67 28.69 6.32
C ALA A 59 54.12 27.33 5.86
N GLN A 60 54.83 26.23 6.13
CA GLN A 60 54.36 24.88 5.83
C GLN A 60 53.10 24.48 6.63
N ALA A 61 53.06 24.82 7.92
CA ALA A 61 51.89 24.61 8.77
C ALA A 61 50.68 25.42 8.26
N TYR A 62 50.90 26.68 7.86
CA TYR A 62 49.88 27.54 7.27
C TYR A 62 49.34 26.97 5.95
N GLN A 63 50.22 26.49 5.06
CA GLN A 63 49.79 25.88 3.80
C GLN A 63 48.94 24.62 4.06
N THR A 64 49.35 23.78 5.00
CA THR A 64 48.56 22.59 5.41
C THR A 64 47.17 23.00 5.92
N LEU A 65 47.10 23.98 6.82
CA LEU A 65 45.83 24.48 7.33
C LEU A 65 44.95 25.10 6.22
N SER A 66 45.55 25.82 5.28
CA SER A 66 44.83 26.45 4.16
C SER A 66 44.18 25.41 3.25
N THR A 67 44.84 24.27 3.01
CA THR A 67 44.25 23.16 2.24
C THR A 67 43.08 22.51 2.97
N GLN A 68 43.17 22.37 4.29
CA GLN A 68 42.08 21.85 5.12
C GLN A 68 40.88 22.80 5.15
N ALA A 69 41.12 24.11 5.27
CA ALA A 69 40.08 25.13 5.22
C ALA A 69 39.38 25.16 3.85
N ALA A 70 40.13 25.03 2.75
CA ALA A 70 39.56 24.94 1.40
C ALA A 70 38.68 23.69 1.24
N ALA A 71 39.09 22.54 1.80
CA ALA A 71 38.29 21.33 1.78
C ALA A 71 36.98 21.46 2.60
N PHE A 72 37.02 22.15 3.74
CA PHE A 72 35.82 22.47 4.52
C PHE A 72 34.89 23.42 3.75
N HIS A 73 35.45 24.47 3.15
CA HIS A 73 34.69 25.45 2.37
C HIS A 73 33.95 24.82 1.19
N ARG A 74 34.60 23.91 0.45
CA ARG A 74 33.93 23.14 -0.62
C ARG A 74 32.77 22.29 -0.11
N LYS A 75 32.88 21.69 1.08
CA LYS A 75 31.77 20.94 1.69
C LYS A 75 30.61 21.86 2.07
N LEU A 76 30.90 23.07 2.56
CA LEU A 76 29.89 24.08 2.89
C LEU A 76 29.13 24.53 1.64
N VAL A 77 29.84 24.87 0.56
CA VAL A 77 29.22 25.27 -0.73
C VAL A 77 28.37 24.14 -1.30
N ASN A 78 28.87 22.90 -1.29
CA ASN A 78 28.11 21.74 -1.77
C ASN A 78 26.83 21.48 -0.95
N ALA A 79 26.88 21.69 0.37
CA ALA A 79 25.71 21.56 1.24
C ALA A 79 24.68 22.67 0.98
N LEU A 80 25.12 23.90 0.69
CA LEU A 80 24.26 25.02 0.30
C LEU A 80 23.54 24.76 -1.02
N ASP A 81 24.24 24.28 -2.04
CA ASP A 81 23.65 23.92 -3.34
C ASP A 81 22.64 22.77 -3.21
N THR A 82 22.99 21.73 -2.45
CA THR A 82 22.09 20.58 -2.20
C THR A 82 20.84 21.01 -1.41
N GLY A 83 21.01 21.92 -0.45
CA GLY A 83 19.90 22.50 0.31
C GLY A 83 18.96 23.33 -0.58
N ALA A 84 19.51 24.21 -1.43
CA ALA A 84 18.73 25.02 -2.37
C ALA A 84 17.93 24.14 -3.35
N ALA A 85 18.54 23.09 -3.89
CA ALA A 85 17.84 22.12 -4.74
C ALA A 85 16.71 21.40 -3.99
N SER A 86 16.91 21.05 -2.71
CA SER A 86 15.89 20.42 -1.89
C SER A 86 14.67 21.33 -1.65
N TYR A 87 14.90 22.64 -1.45
CA TYR A 87 13.81 23.62 -1.33
C TYR A 87 13.09 23.87 -2.66
N ALA A 88 13.81 23.96 -3.78
CA ALA A 88 13.20 24.05 -5.11
C ALA A 88 12.35 22.81 -5.45
N HIS A 89 12.81 21.62 -5.07
CA HIS A 89 12.01 20.38 -5.21
C HIS A 89 10.74 20.40 -4.36
N ALA A 90 10.78 20.97 -3.15
CA ALA A 90 9.60 21.12 -2.32
C ALA A 90 8.58 22.11 -2.92
N GLU A 91 9.03 23.19 -3.55
CA GLU A 91 8.15 24.11 -4.29
C GLU A 91 7.48 23.44 -5.48
N VAL A 92 8.20 22.61 -6.24
CA VAL A 92 7.63 21.84 -7.37
C VAL A 92 6.56 20.84 -6.89
N ILE A 93 6.75 20.21 -5.73
CA ILE A 93 5.74 19.30 -5.14
C ILE A 93 4.48 20.06 -4.75
N ASN A 94 4.61 21.23 -4.10
CA ASN A 94 3.47 22.07 -3.72
C ASN A 94 2.74 22.69 -4.92
N VAL A 95 3.47 23.03 -5.99
CA VAL A 95 2.89 23.51 -7.26
C VAL A 95 2.17 22.39 -8.00
N GLN A 96 2.72 21.16 -8.03
CA GLN A 96 2.02 20.00 -8.60
C GLN A 96 0.71 19.74 -7.87
N GLN A 97 0.68 19.80 -6.54
CA GLN A 97 -0.53 19.55 -5.77
C GLN A 97 -1.57 20.68 -5.93
N SER A 98 -1.11 21.93 -6.03
CA SER A 98 -1.96 23.09 -6.35
C SER A 98 -2.51 23.03 -7.78
N LEU A 99 -1.70 22.59 -8.74
CA LEU A 99 -2.11 22.41 -10.13
C LEU A 99 -3.10 21.24 -10.28
N LEU A 100 -2.86 20.12 -9.61
CA LEU A 100 -3.80 19.00 -9.56
C LEU A 100 -5.12 19.43 -8.93
N THR A 101 -5.08 20.20 -7.84
CA THR A 101 -6.28 20.78 -7.22
C THR A 101 -6.99 21.77 -8.14
N ALA A 102 -6.24 22.61 -8.88
CA ALA A 102 -6.81 23.56 -9.83
C ALA A 102 -7.44 22.88 -11.06
N ILE A 103 -6.84 21.78 -11.52
CA ILE A 103 -7.37 20.95 -12.62
C ILE A 103 -8.60 20.14 -12.14
N SER A 104 -8.62 19.69 -10.89
CA SER A 104 -9.74 18.92 -10.33
C SER A 104 -10.88 19.79 -9.81
N ALA A 105 -10.65 21.07 -9.50
CA ALA A 105 -11.65 21.97 -8.91
C ALA A 105 -12.93 22.16 -9.76
N PRO A 106 -12.87 22.31 -11.10
CA PRO A 106 -14.06 22.36 -11.93
C PRO A 106 -14.86 21.04 -11.89
N THR A 107 -14.17 19.91 -11.85
CA THR A 107 -14.77 18.56 -11.83
C THR A 107 -15.44 18.27 -10.48
N GLU A 108 -14.80 18.63 -9.37
CA GLU A 108 -15.38 18.56 -8.02
C GLU A 108 -16.64 19.44 -7.90
N ALA A 109 -16.57 20.67 -8.42
CA ALA A 109 -17.71 21.58 -8.39
C ALA A 109 -18.91 21.11 -9.23
N LEU A 110 -18.65 20.37 -10.31
CA LEU A 110 -19.69 19.96 -11.27
C LEU A 110 -20.21 18.53 -11.06
N MET A 111 -19.36 17.62 -10.56
CA MET A 111 -19.63 16.18 -10.45
C MET A 111 -19.40 15.63 -9.04
N GLY A 112 -19.00 16.47 -8.08
CA GLY A 112 -18.78 16.09 -6.68
C GLY A 112 -17.64 15.10 -6.44
N ARG A 113 -16.74 14.94 -7.43
CA ARG A 113 -15.61 14.02 -7.42
C ARG A 113 -14.42 14.60 -8.19
N PRO A 114 -13.16 14.25 -7.83
CA PRO A 114 -12.00 14.81 -8.49
C PRO A 114 -11.76 14.11 -9.83
N LEU A 115 -11.13 14.78 -10.78
CA LEU A 115 -10.77 14.15 -12.06
C LEU A 115 -9.70 13.08 -11.87
N ILE A 116 -8.72 13.37 -11.01
CA ILE A 116 -7.61 12.50 -10.62
C ILE A 116 -7.49 12.55 -9.10
N GLY A 117 -7.42 11.40 -8.45
CA GLY A 117 -7.24 11.30 -7.00
C GLY A 117 -7.73 9.97 -6.45
N ASN A 118 -7.16 9.51 -5.34
CA ASN A 118 -7.70 8.33 -4.66
C ASN A 118 -8.92 8.72 -3.82
N GLY A 119 -9.81 7.76 -3.61
CA GLY A 119 -10.94 7.91 -2.72
C GLY A 119 -10.51 7.99 -1.26
N THR A 120 -11.22 8.81 -0.49
CA THR A 120 -10.96 8.97 0.95
C THR A 120 -11.29 7.69 1.70
N PRO A 121 -10.39 7.14 2.54
CA PRO A 121 -10.71 5.98 3.37
C PRO A 121 -11.82 6.30 4.38
N GLY A 122 -12.69 5.32 4.63
CA GLY A 122 -13.68 5.39 5.69
C GLY A 122 -13.01 5.45 7.07
N ALA A 123 -13.61 6.20 8.00
CA ALA A 123 -13.03 6.38 9.32
C ALA A 123 -13.02 5.05 10.12
N PRO A 124 -11.90 4.65 10.74
CA PRO A 124 -11.84 3.44 11.55
C PRO A 124 -12.84 3.44 12.71
N GLY A 125 -13.44 2.29 13.01
CA GLY A 125 -14.41 2.11 14.10
C GLY A 125 -15.79 2.69 13.82
N THR A 126 -16.03 3.23 12.62
CA THR A 126 -17.31 3.85 12.26
C THR A 126 -18.15 3.01 11.32
N GLY A 127 -17.56 1.99 10.67
CA GLY A 127 -18.17 1.26 9.56
C GLY A 127 -18.43 2.12 8.32
N ALA A 128 -17.84 3.32 8.22
CA ALA A 128 -18.03 4.20 7.08
C ALA A 128 -17.43 3.60 5.80
N ASP A 129 -18.15 3.73 4.69
CA ASP A 129 -17.66 3.31 3.39
C ASP A 129 -16.46 4.16 2.94
N GLY A 130 -15.58 3.56 2.14
CA GLY A 130 -14.54 4.27 1.43
C GLY A 130 -15.15 5.13 0.31
N GLY A 131 -14.66 6.36 0.19
CA GLY A 131 -15.04 7.25 -0.90
C GLY A 131 -14.60 6.71 -2.26
N PRO A 132 -15.29 7.09 -3.34
CA PRO A 132 -14.90 6.69 -4.68
C PRO A 132 -13.60 7.37 -5.13
N GLY A 133 -12.81 6.70 -5.97
CA GLY A 133 -11.67 7.30 -6.66
C GLY A 133 -12.06 8.43 -7.62
N GLY A 134 -11.08 9.16 -8.14
CA GLY A 134 -11.29 10.19 -9.15
C GLY A 134 -11.84 9.61 -10.46
N ILE A 135 -12.44 10.44 -11.30
CA ILE A 135 -13.19 10.00 -12.48
C ILE A 135 -12.29 9.30 -13.50
N LEU A 136 -11.11 9.85 -13.81
CA LEU A 136 -10.19 9.28 -14.80
C LEU A 136 -9.17 8.35 -14.16
N TYR A 137 -8.51 8.81 -13.09
CA TYR A 137 -7.48 8.03 -12.43
C TYR A 137 -7.63 8.13 -10.93
N GLY A 138 -7.79 6.98 -10.28
CA GLY A 138 -7.99 6.95 -8.85
C GLY A 138 -8.39 5.59 -8.34
N ASN A 139 -7.68 5.12 -7.31
CA ASN A 139 -8.12 3.97 -6.55
C ASN A 139 -9.29 4.36 -5.65
N GLY A 140 -10.18 3.41 -5.36
CA GLY A 140 -11.20 3.60 -4.34
C GLY A 140 -10.59 3.66 -2.93
N GLY A 141 -11.22 4.40 -2.03
CA GLY A 141 -10.82 4.46 -0.63
C GLY A 141 -11.13 3.14 0.09
N GLY A 142 -10.32 2.75 1.07
CA GLY A 142 -10.62 1.59 1.91
C GLY A 142 -11.84 1.86 2.81
N GLY A 143 -12.67 0.84 3.04
CA GLY A 143 -13.77 0.92 4.01
C GLY A 143 -13.24 0.97 5.45
N GLY A 144 -13.89 1.78 6.28
CA GLY A 144 -13.58 1.89 7.70
C GLY A 144 -13.97 0.62 8.45
N SER A 145 -13.18 0.21 9.44
CA SER A 145 -13.57 -0.91 10.30
C SER A 145 -14.85 -0.58 11.07
N GLY A 146 -15.63 -1.61 11.39
CA GLY A 146 -16.75 -1.48 12.30
C GLY A 146 -16.31 -1.14 13.72
N GLY A 147 -17.24 -0.61 14.51
CA GLY A 147 -17.07 -0.33 15.93
C GLY A 147 -18.32 -0.64 16.75
N PRO A 148 -18.33 -0.31 18.05
CA PRO A 148 -19.41 -0.69 18.96
C PRO A 148 -20.81 -0.23 18.55
N LEU A 149 -20.91 0.95 17.91
CA LEU A 149 -22.19 1.54 17.47
C LEU A 149 -22.57 1.11 16.04
N HIS A 150 -21.59 0.82 15.20
CA HIS A 150 -21.78 0.37 13.82
C HIS A 150 -20.90 -0.88 13.61
N PRO A 151 -21.41 -2.08 13.94
CA PRO A 151 -20.56 -3.26 13.98
C PRO A 151 -20.02 -3.67 12.61
N GLY A 152 -20.76 -3.46 11.52
CA GLY A 152 -20.32 -3.82 10.17
C GLY A 152 -19.10 -3.00 9.71
N GLY A 153 -18.20 -3.66 8.99
CA GLY A 153 -17.16 -2.96 8.24
C GLY A 153 -17.75 -2.22 7.04
N GLY A 154 -17.23 -1.02 6.76
CA GLY A 154 -17.64 -0.24 5.60
C GLY A 154 -17.16 -0.87 4.31
N ASN A 155 -17.88 -0.64 3.22
CA ASN A 155 -17.49 -1.11 1.90
C ASN A 155 -16.29 -0.31 1.38
N GLY A 156 -15.46 -0.95 0.56
CA GLY A 156 -14.42 -0.26 -0.20
C GLY A 156 -15.04 0.60 -1.30
N GLY A 157 -14.45 1.77 -1.54
CA GLY A 157 -14.88 2.65 -2.61
C GLY A 157 -14.57 2.07 -3.99
N ALA A 158 -15.39 2.42 -4.99
CA ALA A 158 -15.10 2.08 -6.38
C ALA A 158 -13.96 2.96 -6.94
N ALA A 159 -13.18 2.41 -7.86
CA ALA A 159 -12.19 3.16 -8.63
C ALA A 159 -12.84 4.05 -9.72
N GLY A 160 -11.99 4.82 -10.41
CA GLY A 160 -12.34 5.62 -11.59
C GLY A 160 -12.40 4.82 -12.90
N LEU A 161 -12.06 5.48 -14.00
CA LEU A 161 -11.81 4.83 -15.29
C LEU A 161 -10.60 3.89 -15.21
N PHE A 162 -9.53 4.36 -14.56
CA PHE A 162 -8.35 3.60 -14.19
C PHE A 162 -8.17 3.61 -12.67
N GLY A 163 -7.84 2.44 -12.09
CA GLY A 163 -7.52 2.32 -10.68
C GLY A 163 -8.12 1.06 -10.05
N ASN A 164 -7.62 0.70 -8.87
CA ASN A 164 -8.09 -0.46 -8.13
C ASN A 164 -9.20 -0.08 -7.15
N GLY A 165 -10.15 -0.97 -6.93
CA GLY A 165 -11.17 -0.81 -5.90
C GLY A 165 -10.56 -0.81 -4.50
N GLY A 166 -11.17 -0.07 -3.58
CA GLY A 166 -10.75 -0.04 -2.18
C GLY A 166 -11.04 -1.36 -1.48
N ALA A 167 -10.24 -1.73 -0.48
CA ALA A 167 -10.56 -2.89 0.35
C ALA A 167 -11.77 -2.62 1.26
N GLY A 168 -12.57 -3.64 1.54
CA GLY A 168 -13.62 -3.57 2.55
C GLY A 168 -13.07 -3.52 3.98
N GLY A 169 -13.75 -2.81 4.86
CA GLY A 169 -13.41 -2.69 6.27
C GLY A 169 -13.70 -3.98 7.05
N ALA A 170 -12.93 -4.24 8.10
CA ALA A 170 -13.19 -5.37 8.99
C ALA A 170 -14.44 -5.13 9.86
N GLY A 171 -15.19 -6.19 10.12
CA GLY A 171 -16.30 -6.18 11.07
C GLY A 171 -15.85 -6.13 12.53
N TYR A 172 -16.66 -5.52 13.37
CA TYR A 172 -16.41 -5.36 14.80
C TYR A 172 -16.61 -6.68 15.54
N SER A 173 -15.63 -7.06 16.36
CA SER A 173 -15.73 -8.24 17.22
C SER A 173 -16.43 -7.90 18.53
N VAL A 174 -17.26 -8.82 19.02
CA VAL A 174 -18.04 -8.63 20.25
C VAL A 174 -17.88 -9.79 21.21
N THR A 175 -18.03 -9.52 22.51
CA THR A 175 -18.10 -10.60 23.50
C THR A 175 -19.45 -11.31 23.41
N ALA A 176 -20.55 -10.57 23.39
CA ALA A 176 -21.90 -11.10 23.33
C ALA A 176 -22.73 -10.42 22.22
N GLY A 177 -23.65 -11.19 21.63
CA GLY A 177 -24.45 -10.75 20.49
C GLY A 177 -23.79 -11.03 19.14
N THR A 178 -24.33 -10.44 18.08
CA THR A 178 -23.88 -10.64 16.70
C THR A 178 -22.71 -9.70 16.40
N ALA A 179 -21.56 -10.27 16.02
CA ALA A 179 -20.42 -9.52 15.53
C ALA A 179 -20.70 -8.94 14.14
N GLY A 180 -20.00 -7.87 13.79
CA GLY A 180 -20.18 -7.23 12.50
C GLY A 180 -19.62 -8.05 11.35
N ALA A 181 -20.31 -8.04 10.20
CA ALA A 181 -19.76 -8.57 8.96
C ALA A 181 -18.61 -7.68 8.44
N GLY A 182 -17.71 -8.25 7.66
CA GLY A 182 -16.75 -7.49 6.87
C GLY A 182 -17.43 -6.75 5.72
N GLY A 183 -16.94 -5.56 5.39
CA GLY A 183 -17.44 -4.78 4.26
C GLY A 183 -17.04 -5.39 2.92
N SER A 184 -17.81 -5.15 1.88
CA SER A 184 -17.44 -5.58 0.52
C SER A 184 -16.22 -4.82 0.00
N GLY A 185 -15.42 -5.46 -0.85
CA GLY A 185 -14.39 -4.78 -1.63
C GLY A 185 -15.01 -3.92 -2.73
N GLY A 186 -14.38 -2.77 -3.01
CA GLY A 186 -14.82 -1.86 -4.06
C GLY A 186 -14.54 -2.38 -5.46
N ALA A 187 -15.29 -1.90 -6.45
CA ALA A 187 -15.06 -2.26 -7.84
C ALA A 187 -13.76 -1.64 -8.39
N GLY A 188 -13.06 -2.39 -9.24
CA GLY A 188 -11.94 -1.90 -10.05
C GLY A 188 -12.37 -0.91 -11.14
N GLY A 189 -11.39 -0.35 -11.85
CA GLY A 189 -11.64 0.68 -12.84
C GLY A 189 -12.42 0.21 -14.07
N LEU A 190 -13.16 1.13 -14.69
CA LEU A 190 -14.03 0.82 -15.84
C LEU A 190 -13.28 0.45 -17.13
N LEU A 191 -11.99 0.77 -17.25
CA LEU A 191 -11.13 0.27 -18.34
C LEU A 191 -10.08 -0.70 -17.82
N ALA A 192 -9.36 -0.32 -16.77
CA ALA A 192 -8.39 -1.19 -16.15
C ALA A 192 -8.32 -0.99 -14.64
N GLY A 193 -8.34 -2.10 -13.91
CA GLY A 193 -8.18 -2.08 -12.47
C GLY A 193 -8.72 -3.32 -11.78
N ARG A 194 -8.07 -3.71 -10.68
CA ARG A 194 -8.48 -4.84 -9.86
C ARG A 194 -9.61 -4.45 -8.92
N GLY A 195 -10.48 -5.40 -8.62
CA GLY A 195 -11.40 -5.27 -7.51
C GLY A 195 -10.67 -5.27 -6.16
N GLY A 196 -11.24 -4.59 -5.17
CA GLY A 196 -10.70 -4.55 -3.82
C GLY A 196 -10.99 -5.84 -3.05
N ALA A 197 -10.16 -6.20 -2.07
CA ALA A 197 -10.45 -7.35 -1.21
C ALA A 197 -11.65 -7.09 -0.29
N GLY A 198 -12.42 -8.12 0.02
CA GLY A 198 -13.46 -8.08 1.04
C GLY A 198 -12.89 -8.01 2.45
N GLY A 199 -13.62 -7.38 3.36
CA GLY A 199 -13.23 -7.20 4.75
C GLY A 199 -13.39 -8.49 5.57
N LEU A 200 -12.62 -8.62 6.65
CA LEU A 200 -12.75 -9.74 7.58
C LEU A 200 -14.05 -9.61 8.40
N GLY A 201 -14.71 -10.73 8.67
CA GLY A 201 -15.82 -10.80 9.60
C GLY A 201 -15.37 -10.67 11.06
N GLY A 202 -16.18 -10.04 11.90
CA GLY A 202 -15.91 -9.88 13.33
C GLY A 202 -16.10 -11.19 14.10
N ASN A 203 -15.32 -11.39 15.16
CA ASN A 203 -15.42 -12.56 16.03
C ASN A 203 -16.51 -12.37 17.10
N SER A 204 -17.14 -13.47 17.55
CA SER A 204 -18.04 -13.44 18.70
C SER A 204 -17.74 -14.56 19.69
N SER A 205 -17.74 -14.25 20.99
CA SER A 205 -17.47 -15.26 22.03
C SER A 205 -18.73 -16.00 22.49
N THR A 206 -19.85 -15.30 22.67
CA THR A 206 -21.11 -15.88 23.14
C THR A 206 -22.27 -15.74 22.16
N GLY A 207 -22.04 -15.16 20.97
CA GLY A 207 -23.05 -15.03 19.92
C GLY A 207 -22.53 -15.36 18.52
N LEU A 208 -23.24 -14.87 17.49
CA LEU A 208 -22.90 -15.15 16.09
C LEU A 208 -21.70 -14.31 15.65
N ALA A 209 -20.73 -14.95 15.00
CA ALA A 209 -19.65 -14.25 14.34
C ALA A 209 -20.12 -13.60 13.03
N GLY A 210 -19.41 -12.58 12.56
CA GLY A 210 -19.73 -11.86 11.33
C GLY A 210 -19.16 -12.57 10.11
N ALA A 211 -19.90 -12.56 9.00
CA ALA A 211 -19.41 -13.09 7.73
C ALA A 211 -18.25 -12.25 7.17
N GLY A 212 -17.41 -12.88 6.36
CA GLY A 212 -16.44 -12.16 5.54
C GLY A 212 -17.14 -11.35 4.45
N GLY A 213 -16.58 -10.19 4.10
CA GLY A 213 -17.09 -9.37 3.01
C GLY A 213 -16.75 -9.97 1.65
N ILE A 214 -17.60 -9.76 0.65
CA ILE A 214 -17.30 -10.19 -0.72
C ILE A 214 -16.13 -9.38 -1.30
N GLY A 215 -15.32 -10.00 -2.16
CA GLY A 215 -14.34 -9.31 -2.97
C GLY A 215 -15.01 -8.44 -4.04
N GLY A 216 -14.38 -7.32 -4.38
CA GLY A 216 -14.85 -6.43 -5.44
C GLY A 216 -14.61 -7.02 -6.82
N ASN A 217 -15.48 -6.70 -7.77
CA ASN A 217 -15.31 -7.11 -9.16
C ASN A 217 -14.37 -6.15 -9.91
N ALA A 218 -13.73 -6.64 -10.97
CA ALA A 218 -13.12 -5.79 -11.99
C ALA A 218 -14.11 -5.63 -13.17
N PRO A 219 -14.86 -4.52 -13.28
CA PRO A 219 -15.88 -4.37 -14.33
C PRO A 219 -15.31 -3.99 -15.71
N GLY A 220 -14.02 -3.62 -15.78
CA GLY A 220 -13.40 -3.06 -16.98
C GLY A 220 -12.96 -4.09 -18.02
N LEU A 221 -12.04 -3.67 -18.90
CA LEU A 221 -11.47 -4.55 -19.93
C LEU A 221 -10.33 -5.43 -19.35
N PHE A 222 -9.57 -4.87 -18.41
CA PHE A 222 -8.43 -5.54 -17.78
C PHE A 222 -8.51 -5.45 -16.26
N GLY A 223 -8.20 -6.55 -15.57
CA GLY A 223 -8.08 -6.55 -14.11
C GLY A 223 -8.68 -7.78 -13.45
N ASP A 224 -8.12 -8.11 -12.31
CA ASP A 224 -8.49 -9.29 -11.53
C ASP A 224 -9.57 -8.94 -10.50
N GLY A 225 -10.41 -9.91 -10.18
CA GLY A 225 -11.34 -9.80 -9.07
C GLY A 225 -10.62 -9.77 -7.72
N GLY A 226 -11.21 -9.07 -6.75
CA GLY A 226 -10.70 -9.01 -5.38
C GLY A 226 -10.98 -10.31 -4.62
N ALA A 227 -10.11 -10.68 -3.69
CA ALA A 227 -10.36 -11.83 -2.83
C ALA A 227 -11.52 -11.57 -1.85
N GLY A 228 -12.27 -12.62 -1.51
CA GLY A 228 -13.27 -12.58 -0.45
C GLY A 228 -12.65 -12.56 0.94
N GLY A 229 -13.38 -11.98 1.89
CA GLY A 229 -12.96 -11.84 3.28
C GLY A 229 -13.15 -13.11 4.09
N ILE A 230 -12.35 -13.28 5.14
CA ILE A 230 -12.47 -14.43 6.05
C ILE A 230 -13.70 -14.27 6.95
N GLY A 231 -14.45 -15.35 7.17
CA GLY A 231 -15.53 -15.38 8.16
C GLY A 231 -15.00 -15.32 9.60
N GLY A 232 -15.71 -14.60 10.47
CA GLY A 232 -15.34 -14.47 11.87
C GLY A 232 -15.45 -15.77 12.67
N LEU A 233 -14.64 -15.86 13.72
CA LEU A 233 -14.62 -16.98 14.66
C LEU A 233 -15.78 -16.87 15.66
N GLY A 234 -16.57 -17.94 15.80
CA GLY A 234 -17.64 -18.07 16.80
C GLY A 234 -17.26 -19.06 17.90
N GLN A 235 -17.48 -18.74 19.19
CA GLN A 235 -17.12 -19.61 20.32
C GLN A 235 -18.31 -20.24 21.06
N SER A 236 -19.51 -20.15 20.51
CA SER A 236 -20.77 -20.54 21.16
C SER A 236 -21.68 -21.31 20.20
N ALA A 237 -22.68 -22.00 20.77
CA ALA A 237 -23.61 -22.85 20.01
C ALA A 237 -24.25 -22.06 18.85
N GLY A 238 -23.93 -22.44 17.61
CA GLY A 238 -24.34 -21.70 16.42
C GLY A 238 -23.62 -22.13 15.14
N LEU A 239 -23.73 -21.34 14.09
CA LEU A 239 -23.00 -21.54 12.84
C LEU A 239 -21.71 -20.71 12.88
N GLY A 240 -20.58 -21.28 12.44
CA GLY A 240 -19.40 -20.50 12.09
C GLY A 240 -19.75 -19.55 10.95
N ALA A 241 -19.14 -18.38 10.93
CA ALA A 241 -19.50 -17.37 9.93
C ALA A 241 -18.96 -17.77 8.54
N ALA A 242 -19.73 -17.52 7.49
CA ALA A 242 -19.26 -17.79 6.13
C ALA A 242 -18.08 -16.87 5.76
N GLY A 243 -17.16 -17.38 4.94
CA GLY A 243 -16.24 -16.54 4.18
C GLY A 243 -16.97 -15.80 3.07
N GLY A 244 -16.44 -14.66 2.64
CA GLY A 244 -16.99 -13.90 1.53
C GLY A 244 -16.58 -14.48 0.19
N ASP A 245 -17.40 -14.33 -0.83
CA ASP A 245 -17.07 -14.76 -2.19
C ASP A 245 -15.96 -13.88 -2.80
N GLY A 246 -15.15 -14.45 -3.67
CA GLY A 246 -14.20 -13.70 -4.50
C GLY A 246 -14.91 -12.94 -5.61
N GLY A 247 -14.40 -11.77 -5.95
CA GLY A 247 -14.90 -10.96 -7.05
C GLY A 247 -14.54 -11.52 -8.42
N HIS A 248 -15.28 -11.13 -9.44
CA HIS A 248 -15.05 -11.52 -10.82
C HIS A 248 -13.92 -10.72 -11.48
N GLY A 249 -13.18 -11.37 -12.37
CA GLY A 249 -12.22 -10.73 -13.29
C GLY A 249 -12.91 -9.88 -14.36
N ALA A 250 -12.10 -9.11 -15.08
CA ALA A 250 -12.53 -8.17 -16.12
C ALA A 250 -13.11 -8.82 -17.38
N LEU A 251 -13.52 -8.04 -18.36
CA LEU A 251 -14.11 -8.58 -19.58
C LEU A 251 -13.09 -9.34 -20.45
N LEU A 252 -11.91 -8.77 -20.70
CA LEU A 252 -10.95 -9.33 -21.66
C LEU A 252 -9.82 -10.11 -21.00
N LEU A 253 -9.18 -9.53 -20.00
CA LEU A 253 -8.09 -10.20 -19.28
C LEU A 253 -8.25 -9.98 -17.78
N GLY A 254 -8.26 -11.06 -17.02
CA GLY A 254 -8.23 -10.98 -15.57
C GLY A 254 -8.70 -12.24 -14.89
N ASP A 255 -8.08 -12.56 -13.78
CA ASP A 255 -8.44 -13.73 -12.98
C ASP A 255 -9.59 -13.41 -12.03
N GLY A 256 -10.33 -14.44 -11.65
CA GLY A 256 -11.29 -14.35 -10.55
C GLY A 256 -10.59 -14.31 -9.20
N GLY A 257 -11.14 -13.55 -8.27
CA GLY A 257 -10.65 -13.51 -6.89
C GLY A 257 -10.92 -14.81 -6.15
N ALA A 258 -10.03 -15.20 -5.24
CA ALA A 258 -10.27 -16.35 -4.37
C ALA A 258 -11.42 -16.09 -3.39
N GLY A 259 -12.21 -17.11 -3.09
CA GLY A 259 -13.18 -17.10 -2.01
C GLY A 259 -12.50 -17.07 -0.63
N GLY A 260 -13.10 -16.35 0.31
CA GLY A 260 -12.61 -16.26 1.67
C GLY A 260 -12.90 -17.53 2.47
N PRO A 261 -12.02 -17.96 3.37
CA PRO A 261 -12.28 -19.10 4.24
C PRO A 261 -13.43 -18.82 5.23
N GLY A 262 -14.18 -19.87 5.55
CA GLY A 262 -15.19 -19.88 6.59
C GLY A 262 -14.58 -19.79 7.99
N GLY A 263 -15.32 -19.15 8.90
CA GLY A 263 -14.97 -19.01 10.31
C GLY A 263 -15.16 -20.31 11.09
N VAL A 264 -14.23 -20.58 12.01
CA VAL A 264 -14.32 -21.76 12.88
C VAL A 264 -15.40 -21.58 13.95
N ASN A 265 -16.03 -22.69 14.34
CA ASN A 265 -16.92 -22.74 15.49
C ASN A 265 -16.29 -23.52 16.66
N ALA A 266 -15.98 -22.85 17.77
CA ALA A 266 -15.41 -23.50 18.96
C ALA A 266 -16.47 -23.97 19.97
N GLY A 267 -17.75 -23.68 19.74
CA GLY A 267 -18.87 -24.01 20.61
C GLY A 267 -19.47 -25.41 20.40
N ALA A 268 -20.15 -25.92 21.43
CA ALA A 268 -20.92 -27.17 21.38
C ALA A 268 -22.17 -27.03 20.50
N GLY A 269 -22.50 -28.04 19.71
CA GLY A 269 -23.71 -28.03 18.88
C GLY A 269 -23.55 -27.37 17.51
N GLY A 270 -22.36 -26.86 17.17
CA GLY A 270 -22.17 -25.94 16.04
C GLY A 270 -21.80 -26.59 14.70
N ILE A 271 -22.10 -25.88 13.62
CA ILE A 271 -21.60 -26.18 12.26
C ILE A 271 -20.50 -25.17 11.94
N GLY A 272 -19.44 -25.60 11.28
CA GLY A 272 -18.35 -24.72 10.90
C GLY A 272 -18.76 -23.80 9.75
N GLY A 273 -18.10 -22.65 9.62
CA GLY A 273 -18.45 -21.69 8.56
C GLY A 273 -18.20 -22.25 7.17
N THR A 274 -19.06 -21.93 6.22
CA THR A 274 -18.82 -22.30 4.82
C THR A 274 -17.72 -21.43 4.22
N GLY A 275 -16.91 -22.02 3.35
CA GLY A 275 -15.98 -21.24 2.53
C GLY A 275 -16.72 -20.45 1.45
N GLY A 276 -16.25 -19.24 1.17
CA GLY A 276 -16.75 -18.40 0.08
C GLY A 276 -16.40 -18.98 -1.29
N HIS A 277 -17.20 -18.68 -2.30
CA HIS A 277 -16.96 -19.14 -3.66
C HIS A 277 -15.85 -18.34 -4.33
N GLY A 278 -15.09 -19.00 -5.20
CA GLY A 278 -14.13 -18.31 -6.07
C GLY A 278 -14.85 -17.53 -7.16
N GLY A 279 -14.34 -16.33 -7.47
CA GLY A 279 -14.85 -15.51 -8.55
C GLY A 279 -14.54 -16.10 -9.92
N HIS A 280 -15.40 -15.84 -10.89
CA HIS A 280 -15.11 -16.16 -12.29
C HIS A 280 -13.96 -15.33 -12.87
N GLY A 281 -13.14 -15.94 -13.71
CA GLY A 281 -12.17 -15.25 -14.55
C GLY A 281 -12.83 -14.47 -15.68
N ALA A 282 -12.02 -13.76 -16.46
CA ALA A 282 -12.48 -12.94 -17.56
C ALA A 282 -13.11 -13.75 -18.68
N LEU A 283 -13.97 -13.10 -19.47
CA LEU A 283 -14.63 -13.74 -20.61
C LEU A 283 -13.63 -14.24 -21.64
N LEU A 284 -12.59 -13.46 -21.99
CA LEU A 284 -11.62 -13.86 -23.01
C LEU A 284 -10.46 -14.68 -22.44
N MET A 285 -9.63 -14.11 -21.56
CA MET A 285 -8.51 -14.83 -20.92
C MET A 285 -8.47 -14.58 -19.41
N GLY A 286 -8.58 -15.65 -18.63
CA GLY A 286 -8.47 -15.55 -17.18
C GLY A 286 -8.87 -16.85 -16.51
N THR A 287 -8.18 -17.17 -15.43
CA THR A 287 -8.49 -18.30 -14.57
C THR A 287 -9.62 -17.96 -13.61
N GLY A 288 -10.41 -18.96 -13.24
CA GLY A 288 -11.33 -18.81 -12.13
C GLY A 288 -10.60 -18.82 -10.79
N GLY A 289 -11.09 -18.05 -9.82
CA GLY A 289 -10.56 -18.03 -8.48
C GLY A 289 -10.84 -19.32 -7.72
N ALA A 290 -9.96 -19.71 -6.81
CA ALA A 290 -10.20 -20.86 -5.94
C ALA A 290 -11.35 -20.58 -4.95
N GLY A 291 -12.10 -21.61 -4.59
CA GLY A 291 -13.05 -21.57 -3.49
C GLY A 291 -12.35 -21.53 -2.13
N GLY A 292 -12.94 -20.83 -1.18
CA GLY A 292 -12.45 -20.74 0.20
C GLY A 292 -12.62 -22.06 0.94
N ALA A 293 -11.68 -22.38 1.84
CA ALA A 293 -11.83 -23.51 2.73
C ALA A 293 -12.94 -23.26 3.76
N ALA A 294 -13.56 -24.32 4.25
CA ALA A 294 -14.50 -24.24 5.35
C ALA A 294 -13.81 -23.99 6.71
N GLY A 295 -14.58 -23.48 7.67
CA GLY A 295 -14.22 -23.48 9.08
C GLY A 295 -14.56 -24.82 9.74
N GLY A 296 -13.70 -25.28 10.65
CA GLY A 296 -13.95 -26.48 11.45
C GLY A 296 -14.83 -26.22 12.68
N SER A 297 -15.26 -27.31 13.33
CA SER A 297 -16.03 -27.26 14.58
C SER A 297 -15.48 -28.17 15.67
N ALA A 298 -15.35 -27.66 16.91
CA ALA A 298 -14.70 -28.38 18.01
C ALA A 298 -15.64 -28.95 19.11
N GLY A 299 -16.90 -28.49 19.24
CA GLY A 299 -17.76 -28.84 20.38
C GLY A 299 -18.86 -29.87 20.10
N ALA A 300 -18.97 -30.93 20.91
CA ALA A 300 -19.98 -31.99 20.73
C ALA A 300 -21.43 -31.49 21.00
N PRO A 301 -22.43 -31.81 20.14
CA PRO A 301 -22.33 -32.42 18.82
C PRO A 301 -22.03 -31.39 17.70
N ALA A 302 -20.99 -31.54 16.88
CA ALA A 302 -20.58 -30.56 15.86
C ALA A 302 -20.36 -31.15 14.46
N HIS A 303 -20.68 -30.37 13.42
CA HIS A 303 -20.40 -30.69 12.01
C HIS A 303 -19.36 -29.72 11.44
N GLY A 304 -18.50 -30.21 10.53
CA GLY A 304 -17.60 -29.35 9.78
C GLY A 304 -18.33 -28.48 8.75
N GLY A 305 -17.74 -27.34 8.40
CA GLY A 305 -18.27 -26.49 7.32
C GLY A 305 -18.01 -27.08 5.93
N VAL A 306 -18.76 -26.61 4.94
CA VAL A 306 -18.61 -26.98 3.53
C VAL A 306 -17.67 -26.02 2.81
N GLY A 307 -16.74 -26.55 2.02
CA GLY A 307 -15.82 -25.74 1.21
C GLY A 307 -16.51 -25.00 0.07
N GLY A 308 -15.99 -23.85 -0.32
CA GLY A 308 -16.55 -23.03 -1.40
C GLY A 308 -16.30 -23.63 -2.79
N ILE A 309 -17.18 -23.39 -3.75
CA ILE A 309 -16.91 -23.79 -5.14
C ILE A 309 -15.81 -22.92 -5.76
N GLY A 310 -15.02 -23.50 -6.65
CA GLY A 310 -14.08 -22.75 -7.49
C GLY A 310 -14.79 -22.01 -8.63
N GLY A 311 -14.22 -20.90 -9.07
CA GLY A 311 -14.74 -20.09 -10.15
C GLY A 311 -14.48 -20.71 -11.53
N ALA A 312 -15.41 -20.52 -12.46
CA ALA A 312 -15.18 -20.79 -13.88
C ALA A 312 -14.19 -19.82 -14.56
N ALA A 313 -13.48 -20.31 -15.57
CA ALA A 313 -12.80 -19.50 -16.59
C ALA A 313 -13.75 -19.16 -17.77
N GLY A 314 -13.33 -18.24 -18.64
CA GLY A 314 -14.05 -17.83 -19.85
C GLY A 314 -13.71 -18.67 -21.08
N VAL A 315 -13.19 -18.03 -22.13
CA VAL A 315 -12.79 -18.72 -23.38
C VAL A 315 -11.46 -19.46 -23.20
N PHE A 316 -10.49 -18.81 -22.57
CA PHE A 316 -9.18 -19.38 -22.24
C PHE A 316 -8.89 -19.22 -20.74
N GLY A 317 -8.30 -20.26 -20.15
CA GLY A 317 -7.87 -20.27 -18.75
C GLY A 317 -8.40 -21.47 -17.98
N ASP A 318 -7.77 -21.77 -16.85
CA ASP A 318 -8.17 -22.88 -15.99
C ASP A 318 -9.30 -22.47 -15.02
N GLY A 319 -10.19 -23.40 -14.71
CA GLY A 319 -11.15 -23.24 -13.63
C GLY A 319 -10.44 -23.25 -12.28
N GLY A 320 -10.97 -22.51 -11.31
CA GLY A 320 -10.43 -22.47 -9.95
C GLY A 320 -10.74 -23.74 -9.18
N ASP A 321 -9.85 -24.14 -8.27
CA ASP A 321 -10.08 -25.30 -7.41
C ASP A 321 -11.22 -25.04 -6.41
N GLY A 322 -11.93 -26.09 -6.03
CA GLY A 322 -12.89 -26.08 -4.93
C GLY A 322 -12.18 -26.04 -3.58
N GLY A 323 -12.76 -25.31 -2.63
CA GLY A 323 -12.23 -25.21 -1.28
C GLY A 323 -12.41 -26.51 -0.49
N ALA A 324 -11.49 -26.80 0.42
CA ALA A 324 -11.63 -27.95 1.32
C ALA A 324 -12.82 -27.77 2.28
N GLY A 325 -13.50 -28.87 2.58
CA GLY A 325 -14.36 -29.00 3.75
C GLY A 325 -13.52 -28.98 5.02
N ALA A 326 -14.18 -29.07 6.17
CA ALA A 326 -13.49 -29.04 7.45
C ALA A 326 -13.94 -30.18 8.37
N SER A 327 -13.12 -30.48 9.37
CA SER A 327 -13.44 -31.48 10.39
C SER A 327 -14.57 -31.02 11.32
N GLY A 328 -15.42 -31.96 11.72
CA GLY A 328 -16.38 -31.81 12.81
C GLY A 328 -16.43 -33.08 13.65
N LEU A 329 -16.79 -32.96 14.92
CA LEU A 329 -16.74 -34.07 15.89
C LEU A 329 -17.77 -35.17 15.61
N LEU A 330 -18.92 -34.85 14.99
CA LEU A 330 -19.90 -35.83 14.53
C LEU A 330 -19.70 -36.21 13.07
N SER A 331 -19.43 -35.21 12.22
CA SER A 331 -19.15 -35.41 10.80
C SER A 331 -18.27 -34.28 10.28
N GLY A 332 -17.35 -34.62 9.37
CA GLY A 332 -16.68 -33.63 8.52
C GLY A 332 -17.67 -32.96 7.55
N GLY A 333 -17.27 -31.83 7.00
CA GLY A 333 -17.99 -31.13 5.94
C GLY A 333 -17.43 -31.48 4.57
N ALA A 334 -18.28 -31.39 3.54
CA ALA A 334 -17.86 -31.69 2.17
C ALA A 334 -16.91 -30.63 1.63
N GLY A 335 -15.99 -31.03 0.75
CA GLY A 335 -15.25 -30.10 -0.10
C GLY A 335 -16.14 -29.48 -1.18
N GLY A 336 -15.73 -28.32 -1.67
CA GLY A 336 -16.38 -27.61 -2.76
C GLY A 336 -16.06 -28.21 -4.13
N ALA A 337 -16.94 -28.01 -5.11
CA ALA A 337 -16.66 -28.39 -6.48
C ALA A 337 -15.58 -27.48 -7.10
N GLY A 338 -14.75 -28.03 -7.98
CA GLY A 338 -13.89 -27.22 -8.84
C GLY A 338 -14.68 -26.48 -9.92
N GLY A 339 -14.12 -25.37 -10.40
CA GLY A 339 -14.68 -24.55 -11.46
C GLY A 339 -14.44 -25.14 -12.85
N THR A 340 -15.21 -24.69 -13.84
CA THR A 340 -15.03 -25.14 -15.22
C THR A 340 -13.86 -24.42 -15.89
N GLY A 341 -13.07 -25.16 -16.67
CA GLY A 341 -12.01 -24.60 -17.52
C GLY A 341 -12.56 -23.86 -18.74
N GLY A 342 -11.66 -23.20 -19.47
CA GLY A 342 -11.98 -22.37 -20.61
C GLY A 342 -12.63 -23.15 -21.76
N MET A 343 -13.58 -22.52 -22.44
CA MET A 343 -14.36 -23.15 -23.51
C MET A 343 -13.48 -23.69 -24.66
N LEU A 344 -12.38 -23.00 -24.99
CA LEU A 344 -11.47 -23.38 -26.07
C LEU A 344 -10.19 -24.05 -25.56
N ALA A 345 -9.62 -23.55 -24.46
CA ALA A 345 -8.48 -24.18 -23.82
C ALA A 345 -8.41 -23.83 -22.32
N GLY A 346 -8.16 -24.85 -21.50
CA GLY A 346 -8.03 -24.75 -20.06
C GLY A 346 -8.57 -25.99 -19.36
N ASN A 347 -7.99 -26.34 -18.22
CA ASN A 347 -8.43 -27.44 -17.38
C ASN A 347 -9.54 -26.98 -16.44
N GLY A 348 -10.42 -27.90 -16.04
CA GLY A 348 -11.28 -27.66 -14.89
C GLY A 348 -10.46 -27.65 -13.59
N GLY A 349 -10.98 -26.97 -12.57
CA GLY A 349 -10.41 -26.99 -11.23
C GLY A 349 -10.62 -28.33 -10.53
N ALA A 350 -9.73 -28.66 -9.61
CA ALA A 350 -9.89 -29.81 -8.74
C ALA A 350 -11.05 -29.60 -7.75
N GLY A 351 -11.71 -30.68 -7.35
CA GLY A 351 -12.64 -30.64 -6.22
C GLY A 351 -11.90 -30.56 -4.88
N GLY A 352 -12.51 -29.91 -3.90
CA GLY A 352 -12.01 -29.85 -2.54
C GLY A 352 -12.12 -31.18 -1.80
N HIS A 353 -11.20 -31.42 -0.88
CA HIS A 353 -11.24 -32.58 0.01
C HIS A 353 -12.19 -32.35 1.19
N ALA A 354 -12.71 -33.44 1.76
CA ALA A 354 -13.53 -33.42 2.98
C ALA A 354 -12.67 -33.54 4.26
#